data_AF-A0A7V6H2M5-F1
#
_entry.id   AF-A0A7V6H2M5-F1
#
_cell.length_a   1.000
_cell.length_b   1.000
_cell.length_c   1.000
_cell.angle_alpha   90.00
_cell.angle_beta   90.00
_cell.angle_gamma   90.00
#
_symmetry.space_group_name_H-M   'P 1'
#
loop_
_entity.id
_entity.type
_entity.pdbx_description
1 polymer ?
#
loop_
_entity_poly.entity_id
_entity_poly.type
_entity_poly.pdbx_seq_one_letter_code
_entity_poly.pdbx_strand_id
1 'polypeptide(L)'
;ENFGLNAGWGANVPTGKIGDLLYADDGVARRQASVISEDDFIAGGGEVDRSVADFHWANYENYIRLKFSTYASETGAPVPEVNYSTPFKIIRYADVLLMAAEAYNKDNQDDKAVPLIKQVRERAGATDHSSWENLTGTDLFNVIVKERQLELAFEGHRFWDLVRWGLADQEIPGFVKGKHELFPIPLTEINLNSAIDLSDQNPGY
;
A
#
# COMPACT_ATOMS: atom_id res chain seq x y z
N GLU A 1 8.12 -18.52 -17.13
CA GLU A 1 9.14 -18.96 -16.16
C GLU A 1 8.46 -19.06 -14.81
N ASN A 2 8.77 -20.07 -14.00
CA ASN A 2 8.22 -20.16 -12.65
C ASN A 2 8.61 -18.87 -11.90
N PHE A 3 7.63 -18.09 -11.41
CA PHE A 3 7.84 -16.80 -10.73
C PHE A 3 8.66 -16.91 -9.44
N GLY A 4 9.04 -18.12 -9.04
CA GLY A 4 9.81 -18.38 -7.83
C GLY A 4 9.00 -18.13 -6.56
N LEU A 5 7.69 -17.96 -6.68
CA LEU A 5 6.76 -17.80 -5.56
C LEU A 5 6.40 -19.18 -4.99
N ASN A 6 6.51 -19.33 -3.68
CA ASN A 6 5.92 -20.44 -2.96
C ASN A 6 4.44 -20.18 -2.72
N ALA A 7 3.63 -21.26 -2.67
CA ALA A 7 2.24 -21.19 -2.28
C ALA A 7 2.10 -20.54 -0.88
N GLY A 8 0.98 -19.85 -0.66
CA GLY A 8 0.69 -19.17 0.60
C GLY A 8 -0.80 -19.15 0.90
N TRP A 9 -1.18 -18.47 1.97
CA TRP A 9 -2.54 -18.52 2.55
C TRP A 9 -3.53 -17.51 1.96
N GLY A 10 -3.19 -16.80 0.87
CA GLY A 10 -4.10 -15.85 0.24
C GLY A 10 -4.50 -14.64 1.10
N ALA A 11 -3.73 -14.27 2.13
CA ALA A 11 -4.01 -13.10 2.96
C ALA A 11 -3.57 -11.79 2.29
N ASN A 12 -4.23 -10.68 2.62
CA ASN A 12 -3.93 -9.32 2.13
C ASN A 12 -3.93 -9.20 0.59
N VAL A 13 -4.95 -9.76 -0.06
CA VAL A 13 -5.16 -9.65 -1.50
C VAL A 13 -5.33 -8.18 -1.92
N PRO A 14 -4.62 -7.71 -2.96
CA PRO A 14 -4.85 -6.38 -3.52
C PRO A 14 -6.29 -6.23 -4.03
N THR A 15 -6.87 -5.05 -3.81
CA THR A 15 -8.10 -4.67 -4.51
C THR A 15 -7.80 -4.36 -5.98
N GLY A 16 -8.80 -4.46 -6.84
CA GLY A 16 -8.75 -4.07 -8.24
C GLY A 16 -8.31 -2.62 -8.39
N LYS A 17 -8.78 -1.71 -7.51
CA LYS A 17 -8.35 -0.30 -7.54
C LYS A 17 -6.83 -0.12 -7.50
N ILE A 18 -6.10 -0.80 -6.60
CA ILE A 18 -4.64 -0.67 -6.53
C ILE A 18 -3.95 -1.47 -7.64
N GLY A 19 -4.51 -2.63 -8.03
CA GLY A 19 -4.02 -3.42 -9.15
C GLY A 19 -4.06 -2.64 -10.46
N ASP A 20 -5.22 -2.10 -10.82
CA ASP A 20 -5.46 -1.26 -12.00
C ASP A 20 -4.54 -0.04 -12.02
N LEU A 21 -4.40 0.65 -10.87
CA LEU A 21 -3.51 1.81 -10.74
C LEU A 21 -2.05 1.46 -11.04
N LEU A 22 -1.56 0.33 -10.55
CA LEU A 22 -0.18 -0.12 -10.81
C LEU A 22 0.00 -0.62 -12.26
N TYR A 23 -1.04 -1.18 -12.87
CA TYR A 23 -1.00 -1.59 -14.28
C TYR A 23 -1.07 -0.41 -15.25
N ALA A 24 -1.75 0.67 -14.86
CA ALA A 24 -1.79 1.93 -15.60
C ALA A 24 -0.56 2.83 -15.35
N ASP A 25 0.27 2.52 -14.35
CA ASP A 25 1.50 3.26 -14.09
C ASP A 25 2.57 2.93 -15.14
N ASP A 26 3.24 3.98 -15.63
CA ASP A 26 4.40 3.89 -16.53
C ASP A 26 5.67 3.40 -15.80
N GLY A 27 5.64 3.32 -14.47
CA GLY A 27 6.69 2.75 -13.63
C GLY A 27 6.69 1.21 -13.61
N VAL A 28 7.04 0.58 -14.74
CA VAL A 28 6.98 -0.88 -14.91
C VAL A 28 7.72 -1.65 -13.80
N ALA A 29 8.89 -1.15 -13.35
CA ALA A 29 9.67 -1.78 -12.29
C ALA A 29 8.93 -1.79 -10.94
N ARG A 30 8.17 -0.73 -10.64
CA ARG A 30 7.34 -0.65 -9.44
C ARG A 30 6.19 -1.64 -9.49
N ARG A 31 5.48 -1.71 -10.62
CA ARG A 31 4.40 -2.69 -10.82
C ARG A 31 4.93 -4.11 -10.60
N GLN A 32 6.00 -4.48 -11.31
CA GLN A 32 6.62 -5.81 -11.23
C GLN A 32 7.11 -6.18 -9.82
N ALA A 33 7.44 -5.19 -8.98
CA ALA A 33 7.82 -5.42 -7.59
C ALA A 33 6.63 -5.45 -6.61
N SER A 34 5.43 -5.05 -7.05
CA SER A 34 4.29 -4.80 -6.15
C SER A 34 3.15 -5.77 -6.36
N VAL A 35 2.70 -5.97 -7.60
CA VAL A 35 1.55 -6.81 -7.96
C VAL A 35 1.75 -7.51 -9.30
N ILE A 36 1.01 -8.60 -9.50
CA ILE A 36 0.79 -9.23 -10.80
C ILE A 36 -0.71 -9.55 -10.94
N SER A 37 -1.28 -9.40 -12.13
CA SER A 37 -2.63 -9.88 -12.40
C SER A 37 -2.65 -11.41 -12.42
N GLU A 38 -3.79 -12.01 -12.11
CA GLU A 38 -3.96 -13.45 -12.25
C GLU A 38 -3.65 -13.92 -13.66
N ASP A 39 -4.12 -13.19 -14.68
CA ASP A 39 -3.91 -13.53 -16.08
C ASP A 39 -2.41 -13.58 -16.43
N ASP A 40 -1.63 -12.57 -16.02
CA ASP A 40 -0.19 -12.54 -16.25
C ASP A 40 0.54 -13.63 -15.46
N PHE A 41 0.06 -13.91 -14.24
CA PHE A 41 0.60 -14.99 -13.42
C PHE A 41 0.36 -16.36 -14.05
N ILE A 42 -0.84 -16.63 -14.56
CA ILE A 42 -1.15 -17.88 -15.27
C ILE A 42 -0.37 -17.94 -16.59
N ALA A 43 -0.30 -16.85 -17.34
CA ALA A 43 0.46 -16.78 -18.60
C ALA A 43 1.96 -17.05 -18.40
N GLY A 44 2.51 -16.68 -17.24
CA GLY A 44 3.90 -17.01 -16.88
C GLY A 44 4.12 -18.44 -16.38
N GLY A 45 3.05 -19.22 -16.19
CA GLY A 45 3.07 -20.61 -15.73
C GLY A 45 2.79 -20.79 -14.24
N GLY A 46 2.21 -19.78 -13.58
CA GLY A 46 1.67 -19.89 -12.22
C GLY A 46 0.32 -20.60 -12.20
N GLU A 47 -0.05 -21.13 -11.04
CA GLU A 47 -1.34 -21.78 -10.80
C GLU A 47 -2.03 -21.16 -9.59
N VAL A 48 -3.33 -20.88 -9.71
CA VAL A 48 -4.17 -20.38 -8.61
C VAL A 48 -5.14 -21.48 -8.21
N ASP A 49 -4.92 -22.07 -7.04
CA ASP A 49 -5.80 -23.11 -6.50
C ASP A 49 -7.09 -22.50 -5.93
N ARG A 50 -8.19 -22.71 -6.64
CA ARG A 50 -9.55 -22.28 -6.24
C ARG A 50 -10.35 -23.37 -5.53
N SER A 51 -9.76 -24.55 -5.31
CA SER A 51 -10.44 -25.68 -4.68
C SER A 51 -10.56 -25.55 -3.17
N VAL A 52 -9.71 -24.71 -2.56
CA VAL A 52 -9.76 -24.36 -1.15
C VAL A 52 -10.85 -23.30 -0.95
N ALA A 53 -11.91 -23.67 -0.23
CA ALA A 53 -12.97 -22.76 0.17
C ALA A 53 -12.46 -21.82 1.28
N ASP A 54 -11.59 -20.88 0.93
CA ASP A 54 -11.04 -19.92 1.86
C ASP A 54 -11.79 -18.59 1.83
N PHE A 55 -11.94 -17.95 3.00
CA PHE A 55 -12.66 -16.68 3.18
C PHE A 55 -12.10 -15.56 2.29
N HIS A 56 -10.85 -15.69 1.87
CA HIS A 56 -10.13 -14.70 1.08
C HIS A 56 -10.62 -14.59 -0.37
N TRP A 57 -11.26 -15.63 -0.93
CA TRP A 57 -11.75 -15.58 -2.31
C TRP A 57 -12.88 -14.57 -2.52
N ALA A 58 -13.67 -14.28 -1.46
CA ALA A 58 -14.76 -13.31 -1.53
C ALA A 58 -14.30 -11.87 -1.82
N ASN A 59 -13.05 -11.54 -1.48
CA ASN A 59 -12.46 -10.22 -1.68
C ASN A 59 -11.31 -10.24 -2.69
N TYR A 60 -11.11 -11.36 -3.39
CA TYR A 60 -10.04 -11.49 -4.37
C TYR A 60 -10.47 -10.88 -5.71
N GLU A 61 -9.76 -9.84 -6.12
CA GLU A 61 -10.09 -9.05 -7.32
C GLU A 61 -9.06 -9.27 -8.45
N ASN A 62 -8.60 -10.53 -8.63
CA ASN A 62 -7.71 -10.98 -9.71
C ASN A 62 -6.29 -10.37 -9.72
N TYR A 63 -5.82 -9.91 -8.57
CA TYR A 63 -4.45 -9.44 -8.39
C TYR A 63 -3.76 -10.19 -7.25
N ILE A 64 -2.48 -10.50 -7.45
CA ILE A 64 -1.61 -11.16 -6.47
C ILE A 64 -0.55 -10.15 -6.02
N ARG A 65 -0.38 -10.02 -4.70
CA ARG A 65 0.67 -9.20 -4.12
C ARG A 65 2.04 -9.87 -4.35
N LEU A 66 3.03 -9.12 -4.81
CA LEU A 66 4.43 -9.58 -4.95
C LEU A 66 5.34 -8.99 -3.86
N LYS A 67 5.06 -7.77 -3.42
CA LYS A 67 5.86 -7.14 -2.36
C LYS A 67 5.70 -7.91 -1.05
N PHE A 68 6.82 -8.29 -0.45
CA PHE A 68 6.86 -9.14 0.76
C PHE A 68 6.21 -10.52 0.58
N SER A 69 6.23 -11.04 -0.66
CA SER A 69 5.77 -12.39 -0.95
C SER A 69 6.89 -13.42 -0.77
N THR A 70 6.48 -14.67 -0.79
CA THR A 70 7.21 -15.85 -0.35
C THR A 70 8.10 -16.41 -1.45
N TYR A 71 9.23 -15.77 -1.75
CA TYR A 71 10.12 -16.27 -2.80
C TYR A 71 10.98 -17.47 -2.35
N ALA A 72 11.03 -18.51 -3.17
CA ALA A 72 11.83 -19.72 -2.92
C ALA A 72 13.33 -19.43 -2.81
N SER A 73 13.81 -18.36 -3.44
CA SER A 73 15.19 -17.89 -3.32
C SER A 73 15.50 -17.20 -1.99
N GLU A 74 14.49 -16.82 -1.21
CA GLU A 74 14.64 -15.99 0.00
C GLU A 74 14.49 -16.80 1.30
N THR A 75 14.35 -18.12 1.20
CA THR A 75 14.20 -19.04 2.33
C THR A 75 14.87 -20.40 2.06
N GLY A 76 15.37 -21.02 3.12
CA GLY A 76 15.81 -22.42 3.14
C GLY A 76 15.32 -23.16 4.38
N ALA A 77 14.31 -22.60 5.05
CA ALA A 77 13.79 -23.11 6.31
C ALA A 77 12.79 -24.25 6.10
N PRO A 78 12.57 -25.12 7.10
CA PRO A 78 11.58 -26.20 7.02
C PRO A 78 10.13 -25.70 6.83
N VAL A 79 9.84 -24.47 7.24
CA VAL A 79 8.57 -23.78 6.98
C VAL A 79 8.88 -22.49 6.21
N PRO A 80 9.00 -22.59 4.88
CA PRO A 80 9.33 -21.47 4.02
C PRO A 80 8.50 -20.23 4.33
N GLU A 81 7.17 -20.38 4.40
CA GLU A 81 6.12 -19.34 4.40
C GLU A 81 6.17 -18.35 5.57
N VAL A 82 6.95 -18.66 6.60
CA VAL A 82 7.07 -17.82 7.81
C VAL A 82 8.51 -17.45 8.15
N ASN A 83 9.47 -17.75 7.26
CA ASN A 83 10.89 -17.55 7.53
C ASN A 83 11.64 -17.09 6.28
N TYR A 84 11.79 -15.76 6.16
CA TYR A 84 12.45 -15.10 5.03
C TYR A 84 13.45 -14.06 5.50
N SER A 85 14.48 -13.86 4.69
CA SER A 85 15.55 -12.88 4.98
C SER A 85 15.20 -11.43 4.62
N THR A 86 14.06 -11.21 3.94
CA THR A 86 13.65 -9.88 3.47
C THR A 86 13.25 -8.98 4.65
N PRO A 87 13.99 -7.89 4.92
CA PRO A 87 13.67 -7.01 6.04
C PRO A 87 12.41 -6.19 5.75
N PHE A 88 11.63 -5.91 6.80
CA PHE A 88 10.53 -4.96 6.72
C PHE A 88 11.05 -3.52 6.83
N LYS A 89 10.66 -2.64 5.90
CA LYS A 89 11.18 -1.26 5.83
C LYS A 89 10.22 -0.36 6.59
N ILE A 90 10.62 0.07 7.79
CA ILE A 90 9.84 1.03 8.60
C ILE A 90 9.96 2.45 8.03
N ILE A 91 11.12 2.79 7.49
CA ILE A 91 11.39 4.05 6.78
C ILE A 91 12.35 3.78 5.63
N ARG A 92 12.14 4.46 4.51
CA ARG A 92 13.05 4.45 3.37
C ARG A 92 13.02 5.80 2.66
N TYR A 93 14.07 6.07 1.90
CA TYR A 93 14.29 7.42 1.37
C TYR A 93 13.17 7.94 0.45
N ALA A 94 12.49 7.08 -0.32
CA ALA A 94 11.36 7.54 -1.13
C ALA A 94 10.19 8.09 -0.29
N ASP A 95 9.93 7.52 0.90
CA ASP A 95 8.92 8.09 1.81
C ASP A 95 9.36 9.47 2.31
N VAL A 96 10.64 9.65 2.63
CA VAL A 96 11.21 10.95 3.03
C VAL A 96 11.07 11.99 1.90
N LEU A 97 11.38 11.62 0.66
CA LEU A 97 11.22 12.50 -0.50
C LEU A 97 9.75 12.93 -0.69
N LEU A 98 8.81 11.98 -0.56
CA LEU A 98 7.39 12.27 -0.75
C LEU A 98 6.78 13.06 0.42
N MET A 99 7.24 12.82 1.66
CA MET A 99 6.89 13.66 2.81
C MET A 99 7.41 15.09 2.65
N ALA A 100 8.65 15.26 2.16
CA ALA A 100 9.21 16.57 1.89
C ALA A 100 8.46 17.29 0.74
N ALA A 101 8.08 16.57 -0.32
CA ALA A 101 7.26 17.11 -1.40
C ALA A 101 5.89 17.60 -0.88
N GLU A 102 5.25 16.81 -0.01
CA GLU A 102 3.99 17.19 0.62
C GLU A 102 4.15 18.45 1.50
N ALA A 103 5.21 18.51 2.31
CA ALA A 103 5.48 19.67 3.15
C ALA A 103 5.72 20.94 2.32
N TYR A 104 6.47 20.85 1.22
CA TYR A 104 6.69 21.96 0.31
C TYR A 104 5.40 22.42 -0.37
N ASN A 105 4.57 21.48 -0.85
CA ASN A 105 3.27 21.81 -1.43
C ASN A 105 2.36 22.52 -0.41
N LYS A 106 2.38 22.07 0.86
CA LYS A 106 1.61 22.71 1.94
C LYS A 106 2.07 24.13 2.26
N ASP A 107 3.36 24.43 2.07
CA ASP A 107 3.97 25.75 2.26
C ASP A 107 3.92 26.62 0.98
N ASN A 108 3.19 26.18 -0.06
CA ASN A 108 3.12 26.84 -1.37
C ASN A 108 4.49 26.97 -2.08
N GLN A 109 5.40 26.03 -1.82
CA GLN A 109 6.72 25.91 -2.45
C GLN A 109 6.72 24.77 -3.48
N ASP A 110 5.74 24.79 -4.37
CA ASP A 110 5.48 23.71 -5.35
C ASP A 110 6.68 23.44 -6.28
N ASP A 111 7.48 24.47 -6.56
CA ASP A 111 8.72 24.40 -7.32
C ASP A 111 9.78 23.48 -6.67
N LYS A 112 9.76 23.35 -5.34
CA LYS A 112 10.63 22.45 -4.58
C LYS A 112 10.04 21.05 -4.43
N ALA A 113 8.73 20.91 -4.49
CA ALA A 113 8.05 19.62 -4.37
C ALA A 113 8.24 18.77 -5.63
N VAL A 114 8.00 19.35 -6.82
CA VAL A 114 8.02 18.61 -8.10
C VAL A 114 9.32 17.82 -8.34
N PRO A 115 10.53 18.37 -8.11
CA PRO A 115 11.78 17.62 -8.30
C PRO A 115 11.93 16.38 -7.39
N LEU A 116 11.33 16.39 -6.20
CA LEU A 116 11.40 15.26 -5.27
C LEU A 116 10.52 14.10 -5.73
N ILE A 117 9.34 14.42 -6.27
CA ILE A 117 8.42 13.41 -6.80
C ILE A 117 9.02 12.79 -8.09
N LYS A 118 9.66 13.61 -8.94
CA LYS A 118 10.37 13.14 -10.14
C LYS A 118 11.46 12.12 -9.80
N GLN A 119 12.28 12.37 -8.78
CA GLN A 119 13.31 11.41 -8.34
C GLN A 119 12.74 10.02 -8.02
N VAL A 120 11.55 9.95 -7.42
CA VAL A 120 10.89 8.68 -7.09
C VAL A 120 10.41 7.97 -8.35
N ARG A 121 9.84 8.71 -9.31
CA ARG A 121 9.33 8.18 -10.58
C ARG A 121 10.42 7.74 -11.53
N GLU A 122 11.45 8.55 -11.71
CA GLU A 122 12.60 8.23 -12.55
C GLU A 122 13.26 6.94 -12.08
N ARG A 123 13.38 6.72 -10.76
CA ARG A 123 13.88 5.45 -10.20
C ARG A 123 13.00 4.27 -10.61
N ALA A 124 11.67 4.44 -10.66
CA ALA A 124 10.73 3.41 -11.08
C ALA A 124 10.70 3.18 -12.61
N GLY A 125 11.47 3.95 -13.38
CA GLY A 125 11.48 3.92 -14.85
C GLY A 125 10.38 4.75 -15.50
N ALA A 126 9.59 5.49 -14.71
CA ALA A 126 8.54 6.39 -15.17
C ALA A 126 9.13 7.76 -15.52
N THR A 127 9.64 7.92 -16.75
CA THR A 127 10.40 9.12 -17.15
C THR A 127 9.57 10.19 -17.86
N ASP A 128 8.29 9.93 -18.17
CA ASP A 128 7.41 10.98 -18.72
C ASP A 128 6.88 11.86 -17.58
N HIS A 129 7.23 13.15 -17.66
CA HIS A 129 6.83 14.18 -16.71
C HIS A 129 6.17 15.38 -17.39
N SER A 130 5.78 15.24 -18.65
CA SER A 130 5.22 16.33 -19.46
C SER A 130 3.95 16.92 -18.83
N SER A 131 3.12 16.09 -18.21
CA SER A 131 1.91 16.51 -17.50
C SER A 131 2.17 17.25 -16.18
N TRP A 132 3.43 17.36 -15.74
CA TRP A 132 3.80 17.90 -14.43
C TRP A 132 4.36 19.32 -14.50
N GLU A 133 4.41 19.89 -15.71
CA GLU A 133 4.78 21.29 -15.90
C GLU A 133 3.75 22.20 -15.21
N ASN A 134 4.22 23.05 -14.30
CA ASN A 134 3.41 24.03 -13.58
C ASN A 134 2.31 23.46 -12.66
N LEU A 135 2.44 22.20 -12.22
CA LEU A 135 1.56 21.67 -11.17
C LEU A 135 1.74 22.46 -9.87
N THR A 136 0.62 22.91 -9.31
CA THR A 136 0.60 23.70 -8.08
C THR A 136 -0.60 23.32 -7.21
N GLY A 137 -0.54 23.70 -5.93
CA GLY A 137 -1.66 23.62 -4.99
C GLY A 137 -2.32 22.23 -4.96
N THR A 138 -3.64 22.17 -5.19
CA THR A 138 -4.42 20.93 -5.09
C THR A 138 -4.06 19.91 -6.17
N ASP A 139 -3.71 20.34 -7.38
CA ASP A 139 -3.36 19.42 -8.46
C ASP A 139 -2.03 18.71 -8.15
N LEU A 140 -1.05 19.44 -7.61
CA LEU A 140 0.19 18.83 -7.13
C LEU A 140 -0.04 17.91 -5.93
N PHE A 141 -0.91 18.31 -4.99
CA PHE A 141 -1.29 17.45 -3.87
C PHE A 141 -1.87 16.11 -4.35
N ASN A 142 -2.77 16.12 -5.34
CA ASN A 142 -3.35 14.91 -5.90
C ASN A 142 -2.28 14.00 -6.54
N VAL A 143 -1.28 14.58 -7.18
CA VAL A 143 -0.11 13.84 -7.69
C VAL A 143 0.68 13.21 -6.54
N ILE A 144 0.94 13.93 -5.45
CA ILE A 144 1.62 13.39 -4.27
C ILE A 144 0.82 12.22 -3.65
N VAL A 145 -0.50 12.38 -3.52
CA VAL A 145 -1.40 11.33 -3.00
C VAL A 145 -1.31 10.07 -3.85
N LYS A 146 -1.38 10.21 -5.18
CA LYS A 146 -1.26 9.09 -6.13
C LYS A 146 0.13 8.45 -6.05
N GLU A 147 1.18 9.26 -6.06
CA GLU A 147 2.56 8.74 -6.06
C GLU A 147 2.86 8.00 -4.75
N ARG A 148 2.41 8.50 -3.59
CA ARG A 148 2.52 7.78 -2.32
C ARG A 148 1.75 6.46 -2.33
N GLN A 149 0.56 6.42 -2.94
CA GLN A 149 -0.23 5.18 -3.07
C GLN A 149 0.49 4.12 -3.91
N LEU A 150 1.09 4.51 -5.03
CA LEU A 150 1.81 3.61 -5.92
C LEU A 150 3.14 3.16 -5.30
N GLU A 151 3.95 4.11 -4.85
CA GLU A 151 5.31 3.87 -4.39
C GLU A 151 5.32 3.04 -3.09
N LEU A 152 4.44 3.38 -2.14
CA LEU A 152 4.38 2.78 -0.80
C LEU A 152 3.27 1.71 -0.69
N ALA A 153 2.79 1.19 -1.82
CA ALA A 153 1.80 0.13 -1.85
C ALA A 153 2.27 -1.06 -0.97
N PHE A 154 1.38 -1.52 -0.08
CA PHE A 154 1.60 -2.63 0.86
C PHE A 154 2.67 -2.41 1.94
N GLU A 155 3.06 -1.16 2.20
CA GLU A 155 4.06 -0.82 3.23
C GLU A 155 3.44 -0.20 4.50
N GLY A 156 2.10 -0.20 4.61
CA GLY A 156 1.39 0.25 5.82
C GLY A 156 1.09 1.74 5.91
N HIS A 157 1.33 2.52 4.86
CA HIS A 157 1.14 3.98 4.88
C HIS A 157 -0.29 4.44 4.51
N ARG A 158 -0.93 3.78 3.54
CA ARG A 158 -2.14 4.31 2.86
C ARG A 158 -3.27 4.68 3.83
N PHE A 159 -3.56 3.84 4.82
CA PHE A 159 -4.61 4.11 5.80
C PHE A 159 -4.35 5.41 6.57
N TRP A 160 -3.15 5.55 7.14
CA TRP A 160 -2.77 6.72 7.93
C TRP A 160 -2.69 8.00 7.09
N ASP A 161 -2.21 7.87 5.86
CA ASP A 161 -2.21 8.95 4.88
C ASP A 161 -3.64 9.43 4.58
N LEU A 162 -4.58 8.51 4.31
CA LEU A 162 -5.98 8.87 4.08
C LEU A 162 -6.64 9.52 5.29
N VAL A 163 -6.39 9.00 6.51
CA VAL A 163 -6.94 9.56 7.75
C VAL A 163 -6.45 10.98 7.96
N ARG A 164 -5.13 11.23 7.89
CA ARG A 164 -4.57 12.57 8.14
C ARG A 164 -4.91 13.60 7.05
N TRP A 165 -5.19 13.14 5.83
CA TRP A 165 -5.69 14.00 4.76
C TRP A 165 -7.20 14.23 4.79
N GLY A 166 -7.94 13.50 5.64
CA GLY A 166 -9.40 13.56 5.66
C GLY A 166 -10.06 12.99 4.40
N LEU A 167 -9.42 12.00 3.78
CA LEU A 167 -9.87 11.32 2.56
C LEU A 167 -10.38 9.89 2.82
N ALA A 168 -10.25 9.38 4.05
CA ALA A 168 -10.57 8.00 4.38
C ALA A 168 -12.04 7.62 4.12
N ASP A 169 -12.99 8.52 4.40
CA ASP A 169 -14.43 8.32 4.17
C ASP A 169 -14.80 8.26 2.68
N GLN A 170 -13.98 8.87 1.81
CA GLN A 170 -14.15 8.83 0.36
C GLN A 170 -13.52 7.59 -0.26
N GLU A 171 -12.45 7.08 0.36
CA GLU A 171 -11.56 6.08 -0.23
C GLU A 171 -11.76 4.67 0.31
N ILE A 172 -12.32 4.52 1.52
CA ILE A 172 -12.47 3.24 2.21
C ILE A 172 -13.97 2.90 2.36
N PRO A 173 -14.48 1.88 1.65
CA PRO A 173 -15.85 1.42 1.80
C PRO A 173 -16.18 1.07 3.27
N GLY A 174 -17.29 1.60 3.77
CA GLY A 174 -17.73 1.36 5.15
C GLY A 174 -16.99 2.17 6.23
N PHE A 175 -16.11 3.10 5.84
CA PHE A 175 -15.48 4.01 6.79
C PHE A 175 -16.51 5.00 7.39
N VAL A 176 -16.49 5.14 8.72
CA VAL A 176 -17.39 6.04 9.46
C VAL A 176 -16.54 7.14 10.07
N LYS A 177 -16.72 8.35 9.52
CA LYS A 177 -16.02 9.55 9.98
C LYS A 177 -16.35 9.87 11.45
N GLY A 178 -15.33 10.21 12.22
CA GLY A 178 -15.40 10.43 13.66
C GLY A 178 -15.39 9.15 14.51
N LYS A 179 -15.17 7.98 13.90
CA LYS A 179 -15.09 6.68 14.59
C LYS A 179 -13.87 5.89 14.10
N HIS A 180 -13.79 5.63 12.78
CA HIS A 180 -12.79 4.73 12.21
C HIS A 180 -11.40 5.36 12.01
N GLU A 181 -11.21 6.63 12.38
CA GLU A 181 -9.90 7.29 12.45
C GLU A 181 -9.01 6.71 13.56
N LEU A 182 -9.62 6.12 14.60
CA LEU A 182 -8.94 5.52 15.73
C LEU A 182 -9.39 4.06 15.89
N PHE A 183 -8.47 3.21 16.36
CA PHE A 183 -8.80 1.84 16.78
C PHE A 183 -9.47 1.84 18.15
N PRO A 184 -10.38 0.89 18.45
CA PRO A 184 -10.91 0.75 19.80
C PRO A 184 -9.77 0.41 20.77
N ILE A 185 -9.82 0.98 21.98
CA ILE A 185 -9.04 0.48 23.10
C ILE A 185 -9.48 -0.97 23.33
N PRO A 186 -8.54 -1.94 23.39
CA PRO A 186 -8.91 -3.34 23.56
C PRO A 186 -9.72 -3.54 24.85
N LEU A 187 -10.84 -4.26 24.76
CA LEU A 187 -11.74 -4.46 25.91
C LEU A 187 -11.01 -5.10 27.11
N THR A 188 -10.03 -5.97 26.85
CA THR A 188 -9.20 -6.57 27.90
C THR A 188 -8.40 -5.52 28.67
N GLU A 189 -7.89 -4.49 28.00
CA GLU A 189 -7.17 -3.40 28.68
C GLU A 189 -8.11 -2.62 29.59
N ILE A 190 -9.34 -2.32 29.11
CA ILE A 190 -10.37 -1.66 29.92
C ILE A 190 -10.76 -2.51 31.16
N ASN A 191 -10.93 -3.82 30.98
CA ASN A 191 -11.36 -4.70 32.06
C ASN A 191 -10.28 -4.93 33.14
N LEU A 192 -9.00 -4.88 32.76
CA LEU A 192 -7.89 -5.20 33.66
C LEU A 192 -7.22 -3.96 34.28
N ASN A 193 -7.40 -2.78 33.70
CA ASN A 193 -6.78 -1.54 34.17
C ASN A 193 -7.77 -0.68 34.97
N SER A 194 -7.58 -0.59 36.29
CA SER A 194 -8.44 0.21 37.18
C SER A 194 -8.38 1.73 36.96
N ALA A 195 -7.49 2.22 36.10
CA ALA A 195 -7.35 3.65 35.80
C ALA A 195 -8.20 4.12 34.60
N ILE A 196 -8.83 3.21 33.87
CA ILE A 196 -9.69 3.51 32.73
C ILE A 196 -10.99 2.70 32.80
N ASP A 197 -12.05 3.18 32.18
CA ASP A 197 -13.30 2.44 32.00
C ASP A 197 -13.88 2.61 30.59
N LEU A 198 -15.10 2.12 30.35
CA LEU A 198 -15.75 2.21 29.04
C LEU A 198 -16.01 3.66 28.57
N SER A 199 -16.06 4.63 29.48
CA SER A 199 -16.21 6.04 29.12
C SER A 199 -14.94 6.66 28.53
N ASP A 200 -13.77 6.04 28.75
CA ASP A 200 -12.49 6.43 28.14
C ASP A 200 -12.32 5.87 26.72
N GLN A 201 -13.29 5.12 26.21
CA GLN A 201 -13.22 4.53 24.89
C GLN A 201 -13.21 5.60 23.78
N ASN A 202 -12.55 5.30 22.67
CA ASN A 202 -12.57 6.14 21.48
C ASN A 202 -14.02 6.32 20.95
N PRO A 203 -14.35 7.49 20.39
CA PRO A 203 -15.71 7.79 19.95
C PRO A 203 -16.29 6.71 19.02
N GLY A 204 -17.50 6.25 19.33
CA GLY A 204 -18.27 5.34 18.49
C GLY A 204 -18.01 3.83 18.70
N TYR A 205 -17.18 3.43 19.68
CA TYR A 205 -16.96 2.03 20.07
C TYR A 205 -17.60 1.68 21.41
#